data_AF-A0A1E4TYP5-F1
#
_entry.id   AF-A0A1E4TYP5-F1
#
_cell.length_a   1.000
_cell.length_b   1.000
_cell.length_c   1.000
_cell.angle_alpha   90.00
_cell.angle_beta   90.00
_cell.angle_gamma   90.00
#
_symmetry.space_group_name_H-M   'P 1'
#
loop_
_entity.id
_entity.type
_entity.pdbx_description
1 polymer ?
#
loop_
_entity_poly.entity_id
_entity_poly.type
_entity_poly.pdbx_seq_one_letter_code
_entity_poly.pdbx_strand_id
1 'polypeptide(L)'
;MLAKRNYSAKVISKFQSVVEIKDFLSKPEWKVSSLLDQVNNTGTKSIDQSQLIKLLQLSGLSTKISRDDDGGNGELIKSLNNQINFINHLHSIKIFESKNYNIDSRIIRQDLPALKYGDIIEQINNCAKPDLLKGEIPKNWDPMKLASENEDGYYIVKEGLIKDEKN
;
A
#
# COMPACT_ATOMS: atom_id res chain seq x y z
N MET A 1 -32.74 -16.47 0.97
CA MET A 1 -32.52 -15.80 -0.34
C MET A 1 -31.42 -14.75 -0.13
N LEU A 2 -30.20 -14.98 -0.61
CA LEU A 2 -29.08 -14.05 -0.44
C LEU A 2 -29.16 -12.97 -1.53
N ALA A 3 -29.40 -11.71 -1.14
CA ALA A 3 -29.45 -10.58 -2.05
C ALA A 3 -28.07 -10.34 -2.69
N LYS A 4 -28.00 -10.42 -4.02
CA LYS A 4 -26.78 -10.17 -4.81
C LYS A 4 -26.64 -8.65 -4.98
N ARG A 5 -25.63 -8.05 -4.36
CA ARG A 5 -25.35 -6.59 -4.46
C ARG A 5 -24.73 -6.29 -5.83
N ASN A 6 -25.42 -5.49 -6.64
CA ASN A 6 -24.88 -4.89 -7.87
C ASN A 6 -24.52 -3.44 -7.55
N TYR A 7 -23.28 -3.03 -7.80
CA TYR A 7 -22.84 -1.66 -7.56
C TYR A 7 -23.02 -0.84 -8.84
N SER A 8 -23.77 0.27 -8.76
CA SER A 8 -23.87 1.26 -9.82
C SER A 8 -23.77 2.65 -9.21
N ALA A 9 -22.92 3.51 -9.75
CA ALA A 9 -23.00 4.93 -9.45
C ALA A 9 -24.16 5.53 -10.26
N LYS A 10 -25.17 6.07 -9.57
CA LYS A 10 -26.30 6.75 -10.20
C LYS A 10 -26.35 8.18 -9.69
N VAL A 11 -26.14 9.14 -10.58
CA VAL A 11 -26.41 10.54 -10.28
C VAL A 11 -27.92 10.73 -10.27
N ILE A 12 -28.46 11.18 -9.15
CA ILE A 12 -29.88 11.53 -9.04
C ILE A 12 -30.12 12.95 -9.55
N SER A 13 -31.37 13.26 -9.87
CA SER A 13 -31.81 14.60 -10.28
C SER A 13 -31.55 15.63 -9.18
N LYS A 14 -31.31 16.88 -9.57
CA LYS A 14 -31.13 18.02 -8.65
C LYS A 14 -32.36 18.20 -7.75
N PHE A 15 -32.14 18.31 -6.44
CA PHE A 15 -33.17 18.67 -5.46
C PHE A 15 -33.71 20.09 -5.72
N GLN A 16 -35.02 20.25 -5.64
CA GLN A 16 -35.72 21.52 -5.87
C GLN A 16 -36.07 22.24 -4.58
N SER A 17 -36.06 21.56 -3.41
CA SER A 17 -36.38 22.18 -2.12
C SER A 17 -35.64 21.55 -0.95
N VAL A 18 -35.61 22.26 0.19
CA VAL A 18 -35.03 21.75 1.45
C VAL A 18 -35.84 20.59 2.03
N VAL A 19 -37.14 20.51 1.72
CA VAL A 19 -38.02 19.42 2.15
C VAL A 19 -37.61 18.11 1.47
N GLU A 20 -37.33 18.14 0.17
CA GLU A 20 -36.85 16.96 -0.56
C GLU A 20 -35.52 16.42 0.00
N ILE A 21 -34.64 17.31 0.48
CA ILE A 21 -33.38 16.91 1.13
C ILE A 21 -33.66 16.18 2.44
N LYS A 22 -34.56 16.71 3.29
CA LYS A 22 -34.92 16.09 4.57
C LYS A 22 -35.56 14.73 4.36
N ASP A 23 -36.44 14.60 3.38
CA ASP A 23 -37.10 13.35 3.03
C ASP A 23 -36.09 12.33 2.49
N PHE A 24 -35.12 12.77 1.69
CA PHE A 24 -34.04 11.92 1.21
C PHE A 24 -33.16 11.39 2.34
N LEU A 25 -32.76 12.27 3.27
CA LEU A 25 -31.91 11.89 4.42
C LEU A 25 -32.65 11.05 5.46
N SER A 26 -33.98 11.11 5.48
CA SER A 26 -34.82 10.35 6.42
C SER A 26 -35.13 8.94 5.93
N LYS A 27 -34.66 8.55 4.73
CA LYS A 27 -34.81 7.19 4.22
C LYS A 27 -34.04 6.21 5.11
N PRO A 28 -34.63 5.04 5.44
CA PRO A 28 -33.95 4.01 6.20
C PRO A 28 -32.88 3.34 5.31
N GLU A 29 -31.70 3.93 5.27
CA GLU A 29 -30.52 3.38 4.62
C GLU A 29 -29.59 2.74 5.64
N TRP A 30 -28.84 1.72 5.21
CA TRP A 30 -27.83 1.11 6.07
C TRP A 30 -26.74 2.11 6.39
N LYS A 31 -26.41 2.25 7.67
CA LYS A 31 -25.21 2.95 8.09
C LYS A 31 -23.99 2.22 7.54
N VAL A 32 -22.95 2.98 7.19
CA VAL A 32 -21.67 2.41 6.73
C VAL A 32 -21.08 1.47 7.78
N SER A 33 -21.26 1.75 9.08
CA SER A 33 -20.84 0.86 10.17
C SER A 33 -21.50 -0.52 10.07
N SER A 34 -22.79 -0.58 9.73
CA SER A 34 -23.54 -1.83 9.57
C SER A 34 -23.05 -2.68 8.38
N LEU A 35 -22.29 -2.09 7.45
CA LEU A 35 -21.63 -2.83 6.37
C LEU A 35 -20.43 -3.64 6.87
N LEU A 36 -19.75 -3.13 7.91
CA LEU A 36 -18.54 -3.73 8.48
C LEU A 36 -18.87 -4.76 9.57
N ASP A 37 -20.03 -4.68 10.22
CA ASP A 37 -20.41 -5.59 11.31
C ASP A 37 -20.84 -7.00 10.84
N GLN A 38 -21.03 -7.21 9.53
CA GLN A 38 -21.70 -8.42 8.98
C GLN A 38 -20.77 -9.58 8.60
N VAL A 39 -19.45 -9.43 8.66
CA VAL A 39 -18.53 -10.52 8.35
C VAL A 39 -18.14 -11.23 9.63
N ASN A 40 -18.85 -12.33 9.91
CA ASN A 40 -18.35 -13.32 10.86
C ASN A 40 -17.02 -13.85 10.31
N ASN A 41 -15.92 -13.46 10.95
CA ASN A 41 -14.55 -13.91 10.64
C ASN A 41 -14.43 -15.43 10.86
N THR A 42 -14.89 -16.24 9.92
CA THR A 42 -14.87 -17.70 10.05
C THR A 42 -13.62 -18.35 9.47
N GLY A 43 -12.55 -17.59 9.16
CA GLY A 43 -11.41 -18.17 8.41
C GLY A 43 -10.03 -17.56 8.61
N THR A 44 -9.87 -16.48 9.36
CA THR A 44 -8.55 -15.83 9.48
C THR A 44 -7.81 -16.33 10.70
N LYS A 45 -6.74 -17.10 10.44
CA LYS A 45 -5.74 -17.43 11.45
C LYS A 45 -5.20 -16.11 12.02
N SER A 46 -5.36 -15.91 13.33
CA SER A 46 -4.72 -14.81 14.05
C SER A 46 -3.23 -14.83 13.78
N ILE A 47 -2.63 -13.64 13.61
CA ILE A 47 -1.18 -13.52 13.56
C ILE A 47 -0.58 -13.98 14.87
N ASP A 48 0.47 -14.77 14.76
CA ASP A 48 1.29 -15.21 15.89
C ASP A 48 2.55 -14.36 16.03
N GLN A 49 3.24 -14.55 17.16
CA GLN A 49 4.46 -13.80 17.47
C GLN A 49 5.60 -14.07 16.46
N SER A 50 5.67 -15.28 15.89
CA SER A 50 6.69 -15.64 14.91
C SER A 50 6.51 -14.84 13.61
N GLN A 51 5.26 -14.70 13.16
CA GLN A 51 4.88 -13.88 12.02
C GLN A 51 5.15 -12.41 12.26
N LEU A 52 4.87 -11.89 13.46
CA LEU A 52 5.23 -10.51 13.82
C LEU A 52 6.74 -10.28 13.73
N ILE A 53 7.55 -11.16 14.31
CA ILE A 53 9.02 -11.06 14.25
C ILE A 53 9.52 -11.04 12.80
N LYS A 54 8.96 -11.91 11.95
CA LYS A 54 9.31 -11.94 10.53
C LYS A 54 8.93 -10.63 9.81
N LEU A 55 7.78 -10.05 10.12
CA LEU A 55 7.36 -8.76 9.55
C LEU A 55 8.26 -7.62 10.00
N LEU A 56 8.69 -7.61 11.27
CA LEU A 56 9.64 -6.63 11.80
C LEU A 56 10.99 -6.72 11.05
N GLN A 57 11.49 -7.94 10.84
CA GLN A 57 12.72 -8.17 10.06
C GLN A 57 12.60 -7.67 8.62
N LEU A 58 11.49 -7.98 7.94
CA LEU A 58 11.25 -7.52 6.56
C LEU A 58 11.14 -5.99 6.46
N SER A 59 10.70 -5.34 7.54
CA SER A 59 10.56 -3.88 7.61
C SER A 59 11.85 -3.18 8.06
N GLY A 60 12.93 -3.92 8.35
CA GLY A 60 14.16 -3.36 8.92
C GLY A 60 13.99 -2.81 10.34
N LEU A 61 12.99 -3.30 11.09
CA LEU A 61 12.68 -2.88 12.46
C LEU A 61 13.29 -3.84 13.49
N SER A 62 13.56 -3.32 14.68
CA SER A 62 14.08 -4.12 15.80
C SER A 62 13.08 -5.21 16.21
N THR A 63 13.58 -6.43 16.38
CA THR A 63 12.80 -7.56 16.94
C THR A 63 12.81 -7.56 18.48
N LYS A 64 13.72 -6.79 19.09
CA LYS A 64 13.80 -6.59 20.54
C LYS A 64 12.97 -5.35 20.88
N ILE A 65 11.67 -5.52 20.97
CA ILE A 65 10.78 -4.52 21.59
C ILE A 65 11.04 -4.63 23.09
N SER A 66 11.50 -3.53 23.70
CA SER A 66 12.02 -3.51 25.08
C SER A 66 11.07 -4.20 26.06
N ARG A 67 11.64 -5.07 26.91
CA ARG A 67 10.92 -5.84 27.94
C ARG A 67 10.24 -4.98 29.02
N ASP A 68 10.48 -3.68 29.03
CA ASP A 68 9.80 -2.76 29.95
C ASP A 68 8.34 -2.47 29.52
N ASP A 69 7.98 -2.81 28.27
CA ASP A 69 6.61 -2.85 27.76
C ASP A 69 6.16 -4.31 27.56
N ASP A 70 5.86 -5.02 28.66
CA ASP A 70 5.29 -6.38 28.64
C ASP A 70 3.96 -6.49 27.84
N GLY A 71 3.40 -5.36 27.37
CA GLY A 71 2.24 -5.29 26.47
C GLY A 71 2.53 -5.03 24.98
N GLY A 72 3.73 -4.57 24.60
CA GLY A 72 3.96 -3.98 23.27
C GLY A 72 3.78 -4.95 22.09
N ASN A 73 4.30 -6.18 22.22
CA ASN A 73 4.10 -7.22 21.21
C ASN A 73 2.63 -7.66 21.11
N GLY A 74 1.93 -7.77 22.25
CA GLY A 74 0.53 -8.15 22.30
C GLY A 74 -0.38 -7.09 21.67
N GLU A 75 -0.09 -5.81 21.93
CA GLU A 75 -0.80 -4.68 21.34
C GLU A 75 -0.56 -4.57 19.82
N LEU A 76 0.68 -4.79 19.37
CA LEU A 76 1.01 -4.83 17.94
C LEU A 76 0.29 -5.99 17.23
N ILE A 77 0.30 -7.19 17.82
CA ILE A 77 -0.45 -8.34 17.28
C ILE A 77 -1.95 -8.02 17.22
N LYS A 78 -2.52 -7.45 18.28
CA LYS A 78 -3.93 -7.06 18.33
C LYS A 78 -4.27 -6.02 17.26
N SER A 79 -3.45 -4.98 17.13
CA SER A 79 -3.62 -3.94 16.11
C SER A 79 -3.55 -4.51 14.70
N LEU A 80 -2.55 -5.34 14.43
CA LEU A 80 -2.36 -5.96 13.12
C LEU A 80 -3.49 -6.93 12.77
N ASN A 81 -3.98 -7.71 13.74
CA ASN A 81 -5.16 -8.55 13.55
C ASN A 81 -6.41 -7.72 13.23
N ASN A 82 -6.61 -6.58 13.90
CA ASN A 82 -7.73 -5.69 13.59
C ASN A 82 -7.64 -5.13 12.16
N GLN A 83 -6.44 -4.71 11.73
CA GLN A 83 -6.18 -4.23 10.37
C GLN A 83 -6.45 -5.32 9.33
N ILE A 84 -5.96 -6.54 9.56
CA ILE A 84 -6.17 -7.67 8.67
C ILE A 84 -7.64 -8.04 8.58
N ASN A 85 -8.34 -8.13 9.71
CA ASN A 85 -9.77 -8.38 9.74
C ASN A 85 -10.54 -7.33 8.93
N PHE A 86 -10.18 -6.05 9.07
CA PHE A 86 -10.76 -4.97 8.28
C PHE A 86 -10.50 -5.15 6.76
N ILE A 87 -9.27 -5.51 6.36
CA ILE A 87 -8.92 -5.72 4.96
C ILE A 87 -9.62 -6.97 4.39
N ASN A 88 -9.81 -8.02 5.19
CA ASN A 88 -10.44 -9.27 4.74
C ASN A 88 -11.89 -9.09 4.29
N HIS A 89 -12.57 -7.98 4.65
CA HIS A 89 -13.86 -7.63 4.06
C HIS A 89 -13.79 -7.56 2.52
N LEU A 90 -12.64 -7.18 1.96
CA LEU A 90 -12.40 -7.12 0.51
C LEU A 90 -12.47 -8.49 -0.16
N HIS A 91 -12.12 -9.59 0.54
CA HIS A 91 -12.18 -10.94 -0.04
C HIS A 91 -13.62 -11.37 -0.39
N SER A 92 -14.62 -10.80 0.28
CA SER A 92 -16.04 -11.07 -0.01
C SER A 92 -16.58 -10.28 -1.20
N ILE A 93 -15.83 -9.29 -1.68
CA ILE A 93 -16.27 -8.39 -2.74
C ILE A 93 -16.00 -9.06 -4.09
N LYS A 94 -17.07 -9.24 -4.87
CA LYS A 94 -16.95 -9.72 -6.25
C LYS A 94 -16.33 -8.64 -7.11
N ILE A 95 -15.18 -8.94 -7.69
CA ILE A 95 -14.57 -8.09 -8.70
C ILE A 95 -15.29 -8.39 -10.02
N PHE A 96 -15.93 -7.37 -10.60
CA PHE A 96 -16.44 -7.50 -11.96
C PHE A 96 -15.24 -7.50 -12.88
N GLU A 97 -15.04 -8.57 -13.64
CA GLU A 97 -13.95 -8.71 -14.62
C GLU A 97 -14.02 -7.58 -15.65
N SER A 98 -13.31 -6.48 -15.40
CA SER A 98 -12.86 -5.61 -16.48
C SER A 98 -11.69 -6.33 -17.15
N LYS A 99 -11.63 -6.31 -18.47
CA LYS A 99 -10.68 -7.09 -19.27
C LYS A 99 -9.19 -6.75 -19.00
N ASN A 100 -8.88 -5.77 -18.14
CA ASN A 100 -7.52 -5.28 -17.88
C ASN A 100 -7.28 -4.89 -16.41
N TYR A 101 -7.07 -5.89 -15.55
CA TYR A 101 -6.72 -5.70 -14.12
C TYR A 101 -5.53 -4.75 -13.88
N ASN A 102 -4.61 -4.62 -14.83
CA ASN A 102 -3.40 -3.81 -14.67
C ASN A 102 -3.62 -2.30 -14.89
N ILE A 103 -4.70 -1.91 -15.56
CA ILE A 103 -5.00 -0.50 -15.91
C ILE A 103 -5.91 0.14 -14.86
N ASP A 104 -6.78 -0.65 -14.23
CA ASP A 104 -7.81 -0.16 -13.30
C ASP A 104 -7.34 0.02 -11.85
N SER A 105 -6.07 -0.29 -11.53
CA SER A 105 -5.51 -0.08 -10.18
C SER A 105 -5.00 1.36 -9.95
N ARG A 106 -4.85 2.15 -11.01
CA ARG A 106 -4.43 3.56 -10.93
C ARG A 106 -5.66 4.46 -10.92
N ILE A 107 -5.70 5.40 -9.97
CA ILE A 107 -6.75 6.42 -9.89
C ILE A 107 -6.78 7.28 -11.16
N ILE A 108 -5.61 7.60 -11.69
CA ILE A 108 -5.47 8.28 -12.98
C ILE A 108 -5.21 7.21 -14.03
N ARG A 109 -6.22 6.95 -14.86
CA ARG A 109 -6.08 6.11 -16.05
C ARG A 109 -5.11 6.76 -17.00
N GLN A 110 -3.92 6.19 -17.04
CA GLN A 110 -2.91 6.55 -18.00
C GLN A 110 -3.10 5.58 -19.18
N ASP A 111 -3.91 6.00 -20.15
CA ASP A 111 -3.95 5.35 -21.47
C ASP A 111 -2.62 5.66 -22.17
N LEU A 112 -1.56 5.00 -21.71
CA LEU A 112 -0.23 5.21 -22.26
C LEU A 112 -0.18 4.53 -23.64
N PRO A 113 0.22 5.26 -24.68
CA PRO A 113 0.43 4.64 -25.97
C PRO A 113 1.49 3.54 -25.82
N ALA A 114 1.30 2.43 -26.53
CA ALA A 114 2.30 1.40 -26.61
C ALA A 114 3.61 1.99 -27.15
N LEU A 115 4.71 1.76 -26.45
CA LEU A 115 6.04 2.19 -26.85
C LEU A 115 6.39 1.53 -28.19
N LYS A 116 6.61 2.34 -29.24
CA LYS A 116 6.94 1.84 -30.57
C LYS A 116 8.45 1.71 -30.72
N TYR A 117 8.86 0.88 -31.68
CA TYR A 117 10.27 0.75 -32.03
C TYR A 117 10.93 2.10 -32.38
N GLY A 118 10.22 2.97 -33.11
CA GLY A 118 10.68 4.33 -33.42
C GLY A 118 10.99 5.15 -32.17
N ASP A 119 10.08 5.11 -31.19
CA ASP A 119 10.25 5.82 -29.91
C ASP A 119 11.48 5.32 -29.14
N ILE A 120 11.76 4.00 -29.20
CA ILE A 120 12.95 3.40 -28.57
C ILE A 120 14.23 3.91 -29.24
N ILE A 121 14.28 3.87 -30.58
CA ILE A 121 15.45 4.34 -31.33
C ILE A 121 15.68 5.84 -31.11
N GLU A 122 14.61 6.64 -31.11
CA GLU A 122 14.67 8.06 -30.80
C GLU A 122 15.20 8.30 -29.37
N GLN A 123 14.69 7.56 -28.37
CA GLN A 123 15.17 7.64 -27.01
C GLN A 123 16.63 7.21 -26.88
N ILE A 124 17.08 6.16 -27.56
CA ILE A 124 18.51 5.76 -27.52
C ILE A 124 19.39 6.89 -28.08
N ASN A 125 18.97 7.50 -29.19
CA ASN A 125 19.70 8.60 -29.81
C ASN A 125 19.71 9.87 -28.95
N ASN A 126 18.65 10.10 -28.16
CA ASN A 126 18.47 11.32 -27.35
C ASN A 126 18.91 11.18 -25.88
N CYS A 127 18.77 10.00 -25.26
CA CYS A 127 19.14 9.70 -23.86
C CYS A 127 20.64 9.44 -23.66
N ALA A 128 21.43 9.32 -24.73
CA ALA A 128 22.87 9.13 -24.62
C ALA A 128 23.63 10.36 -24.09
N LYS A 129 22.95 11.47 -23.80
CA LYS A 129 23.57 12.69 -23.29
C LYS A 129 23.35 12.78 -21.77
N PRO A 130 24.41 12.73 -20.96
CA PRO A 130 24.29 12.84 -19.52
C PRO A 130 23.70 14.21 -19.14
N ASP A 131 22.68 14.19 -18.30
CA ASP A 131 21.97 15.37 -17.80
C ASP A 131 22.66 15.94 -16.54
N LEU A 132 23.06 17.21 -16.62
CA LEU A 132 23.70 17.94 -15.53
C LEU A 132 22.79 18.02 -14.29
N LEU A 133 21.49 18.24 -14.46
CA LEU A 133 20.56 18.46 -13.35
C LEU A 133 20.25 17.18 -12.57
N LYS A 134 20.39 16.01 -13.22
CA LYS A 134 20.18 14.70 -12.59
C LYS A 134 21.42 14.15 -11.90
N GLY A 135 22.56 14.85 -11.98
CA GLY A 135 23.82 14.38 -11.39
C GLY A 135 24.43 13.20 -12.15
N GLU A 136 24.13 13.05 -13.45
CA GLU A 136 24.64 11.95 -14.29
C GLU A 136 26.09 12.20 -14.75
N ILE A 137 26.54 13.46 -14.72
CA ILE A 137 27.92 13.83 -15.09
C ILE A 137 28.87 13.46 -13.93
N PRO A 138 29.92 12.66 -14.16
CA PRO A 138 30.89 12.31 -13.13
C PRO A 138 31.51 13.55 -12.50
N LYS A 139 31.68 13.53 -11.17
CA LYS A 139 32.26 14.64 -10.38
C LYS A 139 31.44 15.94 -10.37
N ASN A 140 30.22 15.94 -10.92
CA ASN A 140 29.31 17.11 -10.84
C ASN A 140 28.64 17.25 -9.46
N TRP A 141 28.63 16.18 -8.67
CA TRP A 141 28.19 16.19 -7.29
C TRP A 141 29.02 15.20 -6.47
N ASP A 142 29.04 15.41 -5.16
CA ASP A 142 29.66 14.49 -4.21
C ASP A 142 28.58 13.54 -3.65
N PRO A 143 28.61 12.24 -4.00
CA PRO A 143 27.64 11.27 -3.51
C PRO A 143 27.70 11.07 -2.00
N MET A 144 28.83 11.38 -1.36
CA MET A 144 29.04 11.12 0.06
C MET A 144 28.65 12.30 0.95
N LYS A 145 28.40 13.49 0.37
CA LYS A 145 28.13 14.73 1.12
C LYS A 145 26.92 14.63 2.08
N LEU A 146 25.92 13.82 1.73
CA LEU A 146 24.71 13.64 2.54
C LEU A 146 24.78 12.42 3.46
N ALA A 147 25.85 11.62 3.38
CA ALA A 147 26.03 10.47 4.25
C ALA A 147 26.47 10.91 5.65
N SER A 148 25.81 10.39 6.68
CA SER A 148 26.20 10.63 8.07
C SER A 148 27.59 10.06 8.39
N GLU A 149 27.95 8.94 7.76
CA GLU A 149 29.23 8.26 7.89
C GLU A 149 29.74 7.86 6.51
N ASN A 150 30.96 8.28 6.16
CA ASN A 150 31.65 7.91 4.94
C ASN A 150 33.16 7.87 5.21
N GLU A 151 33.89 7.04 4.46
CA GLU A 151 35.35 6.92 4.52
C GLU A 151 35.89 6.68 3.11
N ASP A 152 36.88 7.46 2.70
CA ASP A 152 37.58 7.34 1.41
C ASP A 152 36.68 7.22 0.16
N GLY A 153 35.52 7.88 0.18
CA GLY A 153 34.57 7.84 -0.94
C GLY A 153 33.63 6.63 -0.94
N TYR A 154 33.52 5.93 0.19
CA TYR A 154 32.61 4.81 0.41
C TYR A 154 31.60 5.11 1.52
N TYR A 155 30.39 4.56 1.39
CA TYR A 155 29.42 4.54 2.47
C TYR A 155 29.85 3.51 3.53
N ILE A 156 29.81 3.91 4.80
CA ILE A 156 30.11 2.98 5.90
C ILE A 156 28.83 2.30 6.34
N VAL A 157 28.85 0.96 6.37
CA VAL A 157 27.82 0.15 7.00
C VAL A 157 28.47 -0.56 8.17
N LYS A 158 28.12 -0.17 9.39
CA LYS A 158 28.62 -0.82 10.61
C LYS A 158 28.11 -2.25 10.66
N GLU A 159 29.03 -3.19 10.86
CA GLU A 159 28.71 -4.60 10.95
C GLU A 159 27.83 -4.88 12.17
N GLY A 160 26.59 -5.30 11.90
CA GLY A 160 25.60 -5.77 12.90
C GLY A 160 24.62 -6.81 12.31
N LEU A 161 24.80 -7.18 11.05
CA LEU A 161 24.10 -8.28 10.37
C LEU A 161 24.90 -9.57 10.61
N ILE A 162 24.96 -10.03 11.87
CA ILE A 162 25.58 -11.31 12.23
C ILE A 162 24.80 -12.42 11.51
N LYS A 163 25.48 -13.15 10.62
CA LYS A 163 25.04 -14.46 10.14
C LYS A 163 25.14 -15.42 11.32
N ASP A 164 24.00 -15.92 11.78
CA ASP A 164 23.98 -17.14 12.60
C ASP A 164 24.39 -18.32 11.71
N GLU A 165 25.70 -18.56 11.58
CA GLU A 165 26.20 -19.85 11.11
C GLU A 165 25.92 -20.89 12.20
N LYS A 166 24.84 -21.64 12.04
CA LYS A 166 24.52 -22.79 12.87
C LYS A 166 25.63 -23.85 12.73
N ASN A 167 26.37 -24.09 13.81
CA ASN A 167 27.00 -25.38 14.07
C ASN A 167 25.98 -26.38 14.62
#